data_AF-A0A1G0SPX6-F1
#
_entry.id   AF-A0A1G0SPX6-F1
#
_cell.length_a   1.000
_cell.length_b   1.000
_cell.length_c   1.000
_cell.angle_alpha   90.00
_cell.angle_beta   90.00
_cell.angle_gamma   90.00
#
_symmetry.space_group_name_H-M   'P 1'
#
loop_
_entity.id
_entity.type
_entity.pdbx_description
1 polymer ?
#
loop_
_entity_poly.entity_id
_entity_poly.type
_entity_poly.pdbx_seq_one_letter_code
_entity_poly.pdbx_strand_id
1 'polypeptide(L)'
;MGTLNILEIEKQKNLLLENLSIGSAKQKVFLISHFFGELLSAKGGDVNKIKEAYLAEFINDYLNYLSTFDPFCLHPKYSKLIIEQLKTLEEIEFLEKFREKILQIRNQIESDLKKLEDILARTIPASVGKGKSYESEYRGKNIFPVLERQNYIEGLTIENLESLTIKIEKVPTKVGKNSFIIIPRERELEERIEKQVHDSWNAALSFCRKYVRKIEPRHSERSRLQAGKVFIHFDKMQGIYEGNSLGIALTLGFIDELLKHYNAPTIVKIKNRIAFTGGLDNEGKVEDVSKEIIENKTYNIFFSPIETFVVHRNDETFALGKFEELKKEFPERKLKIVGVTTLEDLLNRRNLVDIRKQNPIVRIGKSVKRNSVAFVVIIILTGIISFFFYRDFDTNPYSFSVDNNKVYIKNKSGRIL
;
A
#
# COMPACT_ATOMS: atom_id res chain seq x y z
N MET A 1 -8.48 -0.82 43.12
CA MET A 1 -8.58 0.45 42.36
C MET A 1 -9.30 1.45 43.23
N GLY A 2 -8.63 2.55 43.61
CA GLY A 2 -9.25 3.60 44.42
C GLY A 2 -10.35 4.32 43.62
N THR A 3 -11.40 4.77 44.29
CA THR A 3 -12.44 5.61 43.68
C THR A 3 -11.80 6.90 43.16
N LEU A 4 -11.86 7.13 41.85
CA LEU A 4 -11.39 8.37 41.23
C LEU A 4 -12.12 9.58 41.83
N ASN A 5 -11.33 10.51 42.37
CA ASN A 5 -11.74 11.84 42.78
C ASN A 5 -11.87 12.75 41.54
N ILE A 6 -12.74 13.76 41.59
CA ILE A 6 -12.88 14.84 40.59
C ILE A 6 -11.53 15.38 40.08
N LEU A 7 -10.57 15.63 40.98
CA LEU A 7 -9.22 16.12 40.62
C LEU A 7 -8.46 15.15 39.71
N GLU A 8 -8.63 13.84 39.91
CA GLU A 8 -7.99 12.83 39.07
C GLU A 8 -8.68 12.75 37.71
N ILE A 9 -10.02 12.88 37.66
CA ILE A 9 -10.76 12.95 36.39
C ILE A 9 -10.30 14.17 35.57
N GLU A 10 -10.11 15.32 36.22
CA GLU A 10 -9.64 16.54 35.56
C GLU A 10 -8.22 16.38 35.01
N LYS A 11 -7.33 15.76 35.79
CA LYS A 11 -5.98 15.44 35.35
C LYS A 11 -5.98 14.52 34.12
N GLN A 12 -6.83 13.48 34.12
CA GLN A 12 -6.99 12.58 32.98
C GLN A 12 -7.55 13.30 31.74
N LYS A 13 -8.50 14.23 31.93
CA LYS A 13 -9.04 15.06 30.84
C LYS A 13 -7.95 15.94 30.22
N ASN A 14 -7.15 16.63 31.03
CA ASN A 14 -6.06 17.47 30.53
C ASN A 14 -5.03 16.65 29.75
N LEU A 15 -4.68 15.48 30.29
CA LEU A 15 -3.77 14.54 29.64
C LEU A 15 -4.35 14.04 28.29
N LEU A 16 -5.67 13.76 28.22
CA LEU A 16 -6.36 13.44 26.98
C LEU A 16 -6.26 14.58 25.96
N LEU A 17 -6.56 15.82 26.35
CA LEU A 17 -6.55 16.99 25.47
C LEU A 17 -5.16 17.27 24.87
N GLU A 18 -4.11 17.16 25.68
CA GLU A 18 -2.73 17.30 25.21
C GLU A 18 -2.41 16.30 24.09
N ASN A 19 -2.94 15.08 24.19
CA ASN A 19 -2.61 13.97 23.30
C ASN A 19 -3.60 13.79 22.14
N LEU A 20 -4.82 14.36 22.19
CA LEU A 20 -5.75 14.30 21.05
C LEU A 20 -5.26 15.07 19.82
N SER A 21 -4.38 16.05 20.04
CA SER A 21 -3.75 16.83 18.98
C SER A 21 -2.67 16.03 18.22
N ILE A 22 -2.14 14.95 18.81
CA ILE A 22 -0.99 14.19 18.31
C ILE A 22 -1.36 12.70 18.26
N GLY A 23 -1.46 12.12 17.07
CA GLY A 23 -1.68 10.67 16.94
C GLY A 23 -2.65 10.26 15.85
N SER A 24 -2.66 8.96 15.54
CA SER A 24 -3.58 8.39 14.54
C SER A 24 -5.02 8.34 15.04
N ALA A 25 -5.98 8.15 14.13
CA ALA A 25 -7.38 7.95 14.51
C ALA A 25 -7.55 6.78 15.50
N LYS A 26 -6.78 5.69 15.33
CA LYS A 26 -6.80 4.53 16.22
C LYS A 26 -6.27 4.89 17.61
N GLN A 27 -5.19 5.67 17.70
CA GLN A 27 -4.70 6.19 18.99
C GLN A 27 -5.74 7.04 19.69
N LYS A 28 -6.39 7.95 18.98
CA LYS A 28 -7.43 8.81 19.54
C LYS A 28 -8.62 8.01 20.06
N VAL A 29 -9.02 6.93 19.36
CA VAL A 29 -10.03 5.99 19.87
C VAL A 29 -9.61 5.42 21.22
N PHE A 30 -8.39 4.91 21.36
CA PHE A 30 -7.93 4.32 22.61
C PHE A 30 -7.80 5.33 23.75
N LEU A 31 -7.32 6.54 23.47
CA LEU A 31 -7.23 7.61 24.45
C LEU A 31 -8.60 7.96 25.02
N ILE A 32 -9.58 8.20 24.13
CA ILE A 32 -10.95 8.53 24.55
C ILE A 32 -11.61 7.33 25.21
N SER A 33 -11.42 6.12 24.68
CA SER A 33 -11.99 4.89 25.24
C SER A 33 -11.47 4.62 26.65
N HIS A 34 -10.17 4.80 26.89
CA HIS A 34 -9.58 4.69 28.22
C HIS A 34 -10.19 5.73 29.18
N PHE A 35 -10.24 7.00 28.77
CA PHE A 35 -10.84 8.07 29.56
C PHE A 35 -12.32 7.79 29.90
N PHE A 36 -13.10 7.31 28.92
CA PHE A 36 -14.50 6.94 29.12
C PHE A 36 -14.63 5.75 30.09
N GLY A 37 -13.73 4.77 30.03
CA GLY A 37 -13.70 3.65 30.97
C GLY A 37 -13.51 4.11 32.43
N GLU A 38 -12.55 5.00 32.66
CA GLU A 38 -12.29 5.61 33.97
C GLU A 38 -13.48 6.47 34.43
N LEU A 39 -14.02 7.30 33.54
CA LEU A 39 -15.15 8.19 33.82
C LEU A 39 -16.43 7.41 34.17
N LEU A 40 -16.75 6.36 33.43
CA LEU A 40 -17.92 5.51 33.69
C LEU A 40 -17.78 4.75 35.02
N SER A 41 -16.56 4.33 35.38
CA SER A 41 -16.26 3.59 36.60
C SER A 41 -16.25 4.45 37.88
N ALA A 42 -16.10 5.77 37.76
CA ALA A 42 -16.08 6.69 38.89
C ALA A 42 -17.41 6.71 39.67
N LYS A 43 -17.35 6.85 41.00
CA LYS A 43 -18.52 6.81 41.90
C LYS A 43 -18.59 8.08 42.76
N GLY A 44 -19.79 8.61 42.98
CA GLY A 44 -20.04 9.79 43.84
C GLY A 44 -21.19 10.66 43.30
N GLY A 45 -21.87 11.41 44.19
CA GLY A 45 -23.03 12.24 43.83
C GLY A 45 -22.71 13.35 42.82
N ASP A 46 -21.63 14.10 43.07
CA ASP A 46 -21.17 15.19 42.19
C ASP A 46 -20.53 14.69 40.88
N VAL A 47 -20.13 13.42 40.84
CA VAL A 47 -19.47 12.81 39.69
C VAL A 47 -20.43 12.66 38.52
N ASN A 48 -21.74 12.47 38.76
CA ASN A 48 -22.71 12.28 37.66
C ASN A 48 -22.81 13.50 36.74
N LYS A 49 -22.76 14.72 37.28
CA LYS A 49 -22.77 15.95 36.49
C LYS A 49 -21.50 16.09 35.64
N ILE A 50 -20.36 15.69 36.20
CA ILE A 50 -19.07 15.68 35.49
C ILE A 50 -19.08 14.62 34.37
N LYS A 51 -19.63 13.44 34.63
CA LYS A 51 -19.81 12.39 33.60
C LYS A 51 -20.62 12.93 32.43
N GLU A 52 -21.75 13.57 32.70
CA GLU A 52 -22.59 14.14 31.66
C GLU A 52 -21.85 15.18 30.83
N ALA A 53 -21.20 16.15 31.50
CA ALA A 53 -20.44 17.20 30.83
C ALA A 53 -19.31 16.63 29.93
N TYR A 54 -18.49 15.71 30.45
CA TYR A 54 -17.32 15.21 29.72
C TYR A 54 -17.67 14.18 28.66
N LEU A 55 -18.68 13.35 28.88
CA LEU A 55 -19.19 12.47 27.81
C LEU A 55 -19.77 13.32 26.67
N ALA A 56 -20.57 14.34 26.97
CA ALA A 56 -21.15 15.21 25.94
C ALA A 56 -20.08 15.99 25.15
N GLU A 57 -18.97 16.35 25.80
CA GLU A 57 -17.83 17.05 25.18
C GLU A 57 -17.13 16.18 24.11
N PHE A 58 -16.81 14.92 24.44
CA PHE A 58 -15.95 14.08 23.58
C PHE A 58 -16.70 13.06 22.71
N ILE A 59 -17.99 12.79 22.96
CA ILE A 59 -18.71 11.70 22.27
C ILE A 59 -18.74 11.87 20.75
N ASN A 60 -18.90 13.08 20.23
CA ASN A 60 -18.97 13.28 18.78
C ASN A 60 -17.63 12.93 18.11
N ASP A 61 -16.52 13.40 18.68
CA ASP A 61 -15.17 13.10 18.20
C ASP A 61 -14.86 11.61 18.33
N TYR A 62 -15.23 11.00 19.45
CA TYR A 62 -15.07 9.57 19.66
C TYR A 62 -15.77 8.75 18.57
N LEU A 63 -17.03 9.05 18.27
CA LEU A 63 -17.79 8.37 17.22
C LEU A 63 -17.23 8.68 15.83
N ASN A 64 -16.67 9.88 15.60
CA ASN A 64 -16.00 10.19 14.33
C ASN A 64 -14.74 9.33 14.15
N TYR A 65 -13.89 9.21 15.16
CA TYR A 65 -12.70 8.36 15.07
C TYR A 65 -13.07 6.87 14.93
N LEU A 66 -14.05 6.40 15.71
CA LEU A 66 -14.56 5.04 15.64
C LEU A 66 -15.17 4.68 14.29
N SER A 67 -15.73 5.64 13.55
CA SER A 67 -16.27 5.38 12.20
C SER A 67 -15.22 4.88 11.20
N THR A 68 -13.94 5.14 11.47
CA THR A 68 -12.79 4.70 10.68
C THR A 68 -11.95 3.63 11.40
N PHE A 69 -12.38 3.19 12.59
CA PHE A 69 -11.65 2.24 13.39
C PHE A 69 -11.67 0.86 12.76
N ASP A 70 -10.49 0.26 12.70
CA ASP A 70 -10.28 -1.09 12.17
C ASP A 70 -9.69 -1.98 13.29
N PRO A 71 -10.37 -3.10 13.64
CA PRO A 71 -9.88 -4.10 14.60
C PRO A 71 -8.57 -4.78 14.20
N PHE A 72 -8.17 -4.75 12.93
CA PHE A 72 -6.92 -5.38 12.51
C PHE A 72 -5.71 -4.73 13.19
N CYS A 73 -4.63 -5.52 13.32
CA CYS A 73 -3.38 -5.18 14.00
C CYS A 73 -3.50 -5.09 15.52
N LEU A 74 -4.62 -5.53 16.10
CA LEU A 74 -4.87 -5.44 17.54
C LEU A 74 -5.40 -6.75 18.09
N HIS A 75 -5.10 -7.02 19.35
CA HIS A 75 -5.71 -8.14 20.05
C HIS A 75 -7.24 -8.00 20.12
N PRO A 76 -8.03 -9.07 19.85
CA PRO A 76 -9.50 -9.03 19.87
C PRO A 76 -10.10 -8.45 21.16
N LYS A 77 -9.41 -8.61 22.29
CA LYS A 77 -9.83 -8.06 23.60
C LYS A 77 -10.11 -6.56 23.56
N TYR A 78 -9.33 -5.80 22.79
CA TYR A 78 -9.47 -4.34 22.74
C TYR A 78 -10.73 -3.91 22.01
N SER A 79 -11.04 -4.55 20.88
CA SER A 79 -12.29 -4.29 20.16
C SER A 79 -13.51 -4.71 20.98
N LYS A 80 -13.41 -5.82 21.74
CA LYS A 80 -14.48 -6.24 22.68
C LYS A 80 -14.74 -5.19 23.76
N LEU A 81 -13.69 -4.61 24.35
CA LEU A 81 -13.83 -3.53 25.33
C LEU A 81 -14.53 -2.30 24.73
N ILE A 82 -14.18 -1.90 23.50
CA ILE A 82 -14.83 -0.79 22.80
C ILE A 82 -16.32 -1.11 22.54
N ILE A 83 -16.64 -2.33 22.10
CA ILE A 83 -18.03 -2.77 21.86
C ILE A 83 -18.86 -2.71 23.16
N GLU A 84 -18.34 -3.22 24.27
CA GLU A 84 -19.03 -3.17 25.58
C GLU A 84 -19.20 -1.73 26.09
N GLN A 85 -18.21 -0.88 25.86
CA GLN A 85 -18.34 0.54 26.16
C GLN A 85 -19.42 1.21 25.31
N LEU A 86 -19.50 0.92 24.01
CA LEU A 86 -20.55 1.45 23.13
C LEU A 86 -21.96 0.98 23.56
N LYS A 87 -22.11 -0.25 24.03
CA LYS A 87 -23.37 -0.73 24.65
C LYS A 87 -23.75 0.12 25.86
N THR A 88 -22.79 0.33 26.76
CA THR A 88 -23.01 1.19 27.94
C THR A 88 -23.41 2.61 27.54
N LEU A 89 -22.77 3.19 26.52
CA LEU A 89 -23.07 4.55 26.05
C LEU A 89 -24.46 4.66 25.38
N GLU A 90 -24.95 3.60 24.73
CA GLU A 90 -26.28 3.56 24.11
C GLU A 90 -27.41 3.69 25.14
N GLU A 91 -27.20 3.14 26.33
CA GLU A 91 -28.16 3.13 27.44
C GLU A 91 -28.29 4.50 28.14
N ILE A 92 -27.34 5.42 27.93
CA ILE A 92 -27.32 6.73 28.59
C ILE A 92 -28.35 7.68 27.96
N GLU A 93 -29.28 8.17 28.78
CA GLU A 93 -30.43 8.97 28.35
C GLU A 93 -30.04 10.26 27.60
N PHE A 94 -29.13 11.08 28.14
CA PHE A 94 -28.72 12.34 27.49
C PHE A 94 -27.91 12.15 26.20
N LEU A 95 -27.50 10.92 25.88
CA LEU A 95 -26.83 10.56 24.61
C LEU A 95 -27.82 10.04 23.55
N GLU A 96 -29.13 10.13 23.78
CA GLU A 96 -30.18 9.62 22.87
C GLU A 96 -29.96 10.05 21.41
N LYS A 97 -29.57 11.32 21.18
CA LYS A 97 -29.30 11.86 19.83
C LYS A 97 -28.17 11.14 19.07
N PHE A 98 -27.33 10.37 19.75
CA PHE A 98 -26.22 9.62 19.15
C PHE A 98 -26.51 8.13 18.99
N ARG A 99 -27.65 7.61 19.50
CA ARG A 99 -27.94 6.16 19.55
C ARG A 99 -27.83 5.48 18.20
N GLU A 100 -28.40 6.05 17.13
CA GLU A 100 -28.31 5.46 15.80
C GLU A 100 -26.86 5.34 15.31
N LYS A 101 -26.04 6.39 15.52
CA LYS A 101 -24.64 6.41 15.14
C LYS A 101 -23.82 5.41 15.96
N ILE A 102 -24.09 5.31 17.27
CA ILE A 102 -23.48 4.32 18.17
C ILE A 102 -23.79 2.90 17.68
N LEU A 103 -25.06 2.61 17.38
CA LEU A 103 -25.51 1.31 16.89
C LEU A 103 -24.84 0.94 15.55
N GLN A 104 -24.80 1.87 14.60
CA GLN A 104 -24.14 1.66 13.31
C GLN A 104 -22.64 1.34 13.48
N ILE A 105 -21.93 2.13 14.28
CA ILE A 105 -20.50 1.94 14.55
C ILE A 105 -20.27 0.61 15.27
N ARG A 106 -21.06 0.29 16.29
CA ARG A 106 -20.94 -0.98 17.02
C ARG A 106 -21.11 -2.17 16.07
N ASN A 107 -22.15 -2.17 15.25
CA ASN A 107 -22.40 -3.24 14.29
C ASN A 107 -21.25 -3.38 13.26
N GLN A 108 -20.65 -2.26 12.84
CA GLN A 108 -19.47 -2.27 11.98
C GLN A 108 -18.27 -2.91 12.67
N ILE A 109 -17.95 -2.51 13.91
CA ILE A 109 -16.83 -3.06 14.68
C ILE A 109 -17.05 -4.53 15.01
N GLU A 110 -18.27 -4.94 15.37
CA GLU A 110 -18.62 -6.35 15.60
C GLU A 110 -18.45 -7.19 14.34
N SER A 111 -18.92 -6.66 13.20
CA SER A 111 -18.72 -7.27 11.89
C SER A 111 -17.25 -7.45 11.60
N ASP A 112 -16.43 -6.41 11.79
CA ASP A 112 -14.98 -6.42 11.54
C ASP A 112 -14.19 -7.30 12.50
N LEU A 113 -14.56 -7.32 13.78
CA LEU A 113 -13.98 -8.19 14.80
C LEU A 113 -14.22 -9.66 14.46
N LYS A 114 -15.44 -10.01 14.03
CA LYS A 114 -15.75 -11.37 13.59
C LYS A 114 -14.84 -11.82 12.45
N LYS A 115 -14.49 -10.90 11.54
CA LYS A 115 -13.53 -11.17 10.45
C LYS A 115 -12.16 -11.54 10.98
N LEU A 116 -11.67 -10.78 11.95
CA LEU A 116 -10.40 -11.04 12.60
C LEU A 116 -10.45 -12.39 13.34
N GLU A 117 -11.50 -12.66 14.09
CA GLU A 117 -11.69 -13.94 14.78
C GLU A 117 -11.71 -15.12 13.80
N ASP A 118 -12.36 -14.97 12.65
CA ASP A 118 -12.35 -15.99 11.59
C ASP A 118 -10.96 -16.22 10.97
N ILE A 119 -10.12 -15.18 10.88
CA ILE A 119 -8.72 -15.30 10.45
C ILE A 119 -7.89 -16.04 11.51
N LEU A 120 -8.09 -15.73 12.79
CA LEU A 120 -7.40 -16.36 13.91
C LEU A 120 -7.82 -17.82 14.10
N ALA A 121 -9.10 -18.14 13.88
CA ALA A 121 -9.68 -19.49 13.98
C ALA A 121 -9.59 -20.29 12.67
N ARG A 122 -9.12 -19.69 11.58
CA ARG A 122 -9.03 -20.30 10.24
C ARG A 122 -10.39 -20.76 9.67
N THR A 123 -11.46 -20.09 10.08
CA THR A 123 -12.82 -20.37 9.59
C THR A 123 -13.02 -19.84 8.16
N ILE A 124 -12.19 -18.91 7.70
CA ILE A 124 -12.16 -18.46 6.29
C ILE A 124 -11.24 -19.38 5.46
N PRO A 125 -11.75 -20.11 4.46
CA PRO A 125 -10.92 -20.93 3.60
C PRO A 125 -10.01 -20.06 2.72
N ALA A 126 -8.74 -20.47 2.58
CA ALA A 126 -7.74 -19.86 1.68
C ALA A 126 -8.12 -19.89 0.17
N SER A 127 -9.34 -20.30 -0.17
CA SER A 127 -9.80 -20.51 -1.55
C SER A 127 -11.30 -20.27 -1.78
N VAL A 128 -12.06 -19.77 -0.79
CA VAL A 128 -13.50 -19.54 -0.99
C VAL A 128 -13.80 -18.07 -1.25
N GLY A 129 -14.05 -17.80 -2.53
CA GLY A 129 -14.96 -16.76 -2.97
C GLY A 129 -14.34 -15.70 -3.87
N LYS A 130 -14.59 -15.82 -5.18
CA LYS A 130 -14.56 -14.73 -6.18
C LYS A 130 -15.51 -13.54 -5.85
N GLY A 131 -15.99 -13.46 -4.61
CA GLY A 131 -16.76 -12.35 -4.09
C GLY A 131 -16.67 -12.36 -2.58
N LYS A 132 -15.95 -11.38 -2.03
CA LYS A 132 -16.33 -10.51 -0.88
C LYS A 132 -15.08 -9.84 -0.28
N SER A 133 -14.99 -8.52 -0.50
CA SER A 133 -14.29 -7.46 0.28
C SER A 133 -12.79 -7.61 0.64
N TYR A 134 -12.32 -8.71 1.23
CA TYR A 134 -10.95 -8.78 1.79
C TYR A 134 -9.86 -8.84 0.75
N GLU A 135 -10.07 -9.63 -0.30
CA GLU A 135 -9.06 -9.78 -1.34
C GLU A 135 -8.83 -8.46 -2.06
N SER A 136 -9.87 -7.65 -2.29
CA SER A 136 -9.72 -6.41 -3.06
C SER A 136 -8.83 -5.37 -2.39
N GLU A 137 -8.87 -5.26 -1.05
CA GLU A 137 -8.14 -4.21 -0.35
C GLU A 137 -6.62 -4.43 -0.37
N TYR A 138 -6.19 -5.69 -0.24
CA TYR A 138 -4.79 -6.07 -0.11
C TYR A 138 -4.18 -6.70 -1.38
N ARG A 139 -4.96 -6.85 -2.45
CA ARG A 139 -4.51 -7.51 -3.67
C ARG A 139 -3.50 -6.67 -4.44
N GLY A 140 -2.31 -7.24 -4.61
CA GLY A 140 -1.21 -6.63 -5.35
C GLY A 140 -0.70 -5.32 -4.73
N LYS A 141 -1.06 -5.03 -3.48
CA LYS A 141 -0.52 -3.89 -2.73
C LYS A 141 0.77 -4.31 -2.04
N ASN A 142 1.64 -3.32 -1.87
CA ASN A 142 2.86 -3.48 -1.12
C ASN A 142 2.62 -3.05 0.33
N ILE A 143 2.51 -4.02 1.22
CA ILE A 143 2.03 -3.82 2.59
C ILE A 143 3.22 -3.89 3.55
N PHE A 144 3.22 -3.04 4.56
CA PHE A 144 4.23 -3.05 5.62
C PHE A 144 3.61 -2.59 6.94
N PRO A 145 4.04 -3.16 8.09
CA PRO A 145 3.59 -2.71 9.39
C PRO A 145 4.32 -1.44 9.82
N VAL A 146 3.56 -0.50 10.39
CA VAL A 146 4.03 0.77 10.95
C VAL A 146 3.79 0.77 12.46
N LEU A 147 4.80 1.23 13.20
CA LEU A 147 4.75 1.39 14.65
C LEU A 147 4.51 2.86 14.99
N GLU A 148 3.60 3.15 15.91
CA GLU A 148 3.44 4.50 16.45
C GLU A 148 4.36 4.70 17.65
N ARG A 149 4.97 5.90 17.76
CA ARG A 149 6.03 6.19 18.72
C ARG A 149 5.55 6.37 20.17
N GLN A 150 4.25 6.60 20.38
CA GLN A 150 3.71 7.03 21.68
C GLN A 150 2.90 5.91 22.35
N ASN A 151 3.50 5.27 23.35
CA ASN A 151 2.78 4.43 24.30
C ASN A 151 2.19 5.33 25.39
N TYR A 152 1.00 5.89 25.15
CA TYR A 152 0.29 6.64 26.18
C TYR A 152 -0.36 5.71 27.22
N ILE A 153 -0.82 4.54 26.76
CA ILE A 153 -1.32 3.47 27.60
C ILE A 153 -0.18 2.47 27.77
N GLU A 154 0.27 2.29 29.01
CA GLU A 154 1.37 1.39 29.33
C GLU A 154 1.07 -0.03 28.81
N GLY A 155 1.99 -0.58 28.02
CA GLY A 155 1.83 -1.91 27.43
C GLY A 155 0.89 -2.00 26.21
N LEU A 156 0.37 -0.88 25.68
CA LEU A 156 -0.34 -0.85 24.41
C LEU A 156 0.48 -0.12 23.35
N THR A 157 1.06 -0.88 22.43
CA THR A 157 1.64 -0.34 21.19
C THR A 157 0.55 -0.32 20.13
N ILE A 158 0.28 0.87 19.60
CA ILE A 158 -0.72 1.05 18.54
C ILE A 158 -0.01 0.95 17.21
N GLU A 159 -0.51 0.05 16.39
CA GLU A 159 0.15 -0.33 15.15
C GLU A 159 -0.87 -0.46 14.03
N ASN A 160 -0.42 -0.19 12.81
CA ASN A 160 -1.26 -0.20 11.62
C ASN A 160 -0.55 -0.90 10.46
N LEU A 161 -1.35 -1.37 9.51
CA LEU A 161 -0.85 -1.82 8.20
C LEU A 161 -0.96 -0.66 7.22
N GLU A 162 0.16 -0.32 6.60
CA GLU A 162 0.22 0.70 5.56
C GLU A 162 0.52 0.07 4.20
N SER A 163 0.10 0.76 3.14
CA SER A 163 0.52 0.44 1.78
C SER A 163 0.99 1.68 1.03
N LEU A 164 1.87 1.47 0.05
CA LEU A 164 2.40 2.55 -0.77
C LEU A 164 2.02 2.40 -2.24
N THR A 165 1.75 3.55 -2.86
CA THR A 165 1.49 3.70 -4.29
C THR A 165 2.53 4.62 -4.91
N ILE A 166 3.32 4.10 -5.86
CA ILE A 166 4.37 4.86 -6.55
C ILE A 166 3.92 5.19 -7.97
N LYS A 167 4.14 6.44 -8.40
CA LYS A 167 3.89 6.90 -9.77
C LYS A 167 5.07 7.69 -10.31
N ILE A 168 5.47 7.42 -11.55
CA ILE A 168 6.53 8.17 -12.24
C ILE A 168 5.92 9.05 -13.34
N GLU A 169 6.04 10.37 -13.17
CA GLU A 169 5.62 11.35 -14.17
C GLU A 169 6.81 11.96 -14.94
N LYS A 170 6.56 12.26 -16.22
CA LYS A 170 7.54 12.97 -17.06
C LYS A 170 7.43 14.47 -16.82
N VAL A 171 8.56 15.11 -16.51
CA VAL A 171 8.64 16.57 -16.37
C VAL A 171 9.51 17.16 -17.48
N PRO A 172 9.08 18.28 -18.12
CA PRO A 172 9.91 18.97 -19.09
C PRO A 172 11.19 19.56 -18.44
N THR A 173 12.32 18.94 -18.81
CA THR A 173 13.73 19.39 -18.94
C THR A 173 14.40 20.44 -18.03
N LYS A 174 13.72 21.26 -17.23
CA LYS A 174 14.39 22.33 -16.45
C LYS A 174 14.97 21.90 -15.11
N VAL A 175 14.63 20.71 -14.60
CA VAL A 175 15.14 20.18 -13.32
C VAL A 175 16.09 19.02 -13.62
N GLY A 176 17.35 19.14 -13.22
CA GLY A 176 18.44 18.23 -13.58
C GLY A 176 18.60 16.98 -12.71
N LYS A 177 17.71 16.75 -11.72
CA LYS A 177 17.74 15.59 -10.80
C LYS A 177 16.34 15.06 -10.57
N ASN A 178 16.17 13.74 -10.42
CA ASN A 178 14.91 13.12 -9.99
C ASN A 178 14.45 13.79 -8.69
N SER A 179 13.21 14.23 -8.65
CA SER A 179 12.61 14.78 -7.44
C SER A 179 11.62 13.76 -6.88
N PHE A 180 11.86 13.29 -5.67
CA PHE A 180 10.93 12.46 -4.92
C PHE A 180 9.93 13.38 -4.22
N ILE A 181 8.64 13.09 -4.38
CA ILE A 181 7.55 13.82 -3.72
C ILE A 181 6.82 12.80 -2.87
N ILE A 182 6.97 12.93 -1.56
CA ILE A 182 6.26 12.11 -0.57
C ILE A 182 4.91 12.78 -0.29
N ILE A 183 3.85 11.98 -0.29
CA ILE A 183 2.47 12.43 -0.06
C ILE A 183 1.89 11.59 1.09
N PRO A 184 1.49 12.23 2.21
CA PRO A 184 1.45 13.67 2.46
C PRO A 184 2.85 14.25 2.74
N ARG A 185 3.00 15.58 2.61
CA ARG A 185 4.27 16.26 2.89
C ARG A 185 4.37 16.62 4.36
N GLU A 186 5.26 15.95 5.08
CA GLU A 186 5.66 16.32 6.43
C GLU A 186 7.18 16.50 6.44
N ARG A 187 7.67 17.69 6.83
CA ARG A 187 9.11 18.01 6.74
C ARG A 187 9.99 17.02 7.52
N GLU A 188 9.56 16.63 8.71
CA GLU A 188 10.29 15.66 9.55
C GLU A 188 10.26 14.24 8.97
N LEU A 189 9.16 13.88 8.28
CA LEU A 189 9.03 12.61 7.58
C LEU A 189 10.00 12.54 6.40
N GLU A 190 10.08 13.63 5.61
CA GLU A 190 10.94 13.72 4.42
C GLU A 190 12.41 13.49 4.78
N GLU A 191 12.97 14.18 5.79
CA GLU A 191 14.38 14.03 6.18
C GLU A 191 14.74 12.60 6.62
N ARG A 192 13.81 11.92 7.30
CA ARG A 192 14.06 10.59 7.89
C ARG A 192 13.99 9.46 6.87
N ILE A 193 13.16 9.61 5.83
CA ILE A 193 12.97 8.57 4.82
C ILE A 193 13.73 8.86 3.52
N GLU A 194 14.24 10.08 3.31
CA GLU A 194 14.91 10.48 2.07
C GLU A 194 16.07 9.54 1.70
N LYS A 195 16.96 9.23 2.66
CA LYS A 195 18.05 8.28 2.42
C LYS A 195 17.52 6.92 1.96
N GLN A 196 16.55 6.36 2.69
CA GLN A 196 15.96 5.07 2.36
C GLN A 196 15.27 5.11 0.99
N VAL A 197 14.61 6.20 0.62
CA VAL A 197 14.01 6.41 -0.71
C VAL A 197 15.08 6.35 -1.80
N HIS A 198 16.20 7.03 -1.60
CA HIS A 198 17.32 7.02 -2.55
C HIS A 198 17.96 5.64 -2.70
N ASP A 199 18.27 4.97 -1.58
CA ASP A 199 18.87 3.64 -1.59
C ASP A 199 17.93 2.63 -2.27
N SER A 200 16.65 2.67 -1.91
CA SER A 200 15.61 1.81 -2.49
C SER A 200 15.42 2.04 -3.99
N TRP A 201 15.48 3.30 -4.43
CA TRP A 201 15.41 3.68 -5.84
C TRP A 201 16.61 3.17 -6.63
N ASN A 202 17.82 3.32 -6.09
CA ASN A 202 19.05 2.88 -6.74
C ASN A 202 19.08 1.35 -6.88
N ALA A 203 18.68 0.62 -5.84
CA ALA A 203 18.55 -0.83 -5.90
C ALA A 203 17.51 -1.28 -6.93
N ALA A 204 16.35 -0.61 -6.98
CA ALA A 204 15.31 -0.87 -7.98
C ALA A 204 15.82 -0.64 -9.41
N LEU A 205 16.54 0.45 -9.65
CA LEU A 205 17.16 0.73 -10.95
C LEU A 205 18.16 -0.34 -11.34
N SER A 206 19.03 -0.74 -10.41
CA SER A 206 20.02 -1.81 -10.63
C SER A 206 19.35 -3.09 -11.11
N PHE A 207 18.26 -3.50 -10.46
CA PHE A 207 17.46 -4.65 -10.87
C PHE A 207 16.81 -4.46 -12.25
N CYS A 208 16.15 -3.32 -12.48
CA CYS A 208 15.41 -3.06 -13.73
C CYS A 208 16.31 -2.97 -14.97
N ARG A 209 17.60 -2.62 -14.84
CA ARG A 209 18.56 -2.59 -15.96
C ARG A 209 18.69 -3.94 -16.68
N LYS A 210 18.43 -5.05 -15.98
CA LYS A 210 18.40 -6.41 -16.58
C LYS A 210 17.30 -6.56 -17.64
N TYR A 211 16.21 -5.80 -17.55
CA TYR A 211 15.01 -5.94 -18.41
C TYR A 211 14.73 -4.75 -19.31
N VAL A 212 15.33 -3.60 -19.01
CA VAL A 212 15.12 -2.35 -19.75
C VAL A 212 16.43 -1.93 -20.41
N ARG A 213 16.53 -2.17 -21.73
CA ARG A 213 17.75 -1.91 -22.56
C ARG A 213 18.28 -0.48 -22.48
N LYS A 214 17.38 0.50 -22.33
CA LYS A 214 17.70 1.91 -22.16
C LYS A 214 16.82 2.43 -21.03
N ILE A 215 17.18 2.09 -19.78
CA ILE A 215 16.86 3.03 -18.71
C ILE A 215 17.66 4.25 -19.07
N GLU A 216 16.98 5.33 -19.41
CA GLU A 216 17.66 6.52 -19.84
C GLU A 216 18.78 6.85 -18.82
N PRO A 217 19.99 7.26 -19.25
CA PRO A 217 21.06 7.70 -18.33
C PRO A 217 20.57 8.73 -17.29
N ARG A 218 19.43 9.35 -17.64
CA ARG A 218 18.55 10.35 -17.04
C ARG A 218 17.87 9.96 -15.72
N HIS A 219 17.95 8.70 -15.28
CA HIS A 219 17.60 8.31 -13.90
C HIS A 219 18.79 7.83 -13.06
N SER A 220 20.01 7.90 -13.61
CA SER A 220 21.26 7.74 -12.84
C SER A 220 21.86 9.11 -12.55
N GLU A 221 22.58 9.22 -11.45
CA GLU A 221 23.10 10.47 -10.85
C GLU A 221 23.97 11.35 -11.79
N ARG A 222 24.34 10.86 -12.99
CA ARG A 222 25.30 11.49 -13.91
C ARG A 222 24.73 12.14 -15.18
N SER A 223 23.41 12.16 -15.44
CA SER A 223 22.89 12.67 -16.72
C SER A 223 21.92 13.87 -16.59
N ARG A 224 22.38 15.05 -17.02
CA ARG A 224 21.71 16.38 -16.96
C ARG A 224 20.50 16.61 -17.90
N LEU A 225 19.79 15.58 -18.37
CA LEU A 225 18.71 15.75 -19.35
C LEU A 225 17.48 14.92 -18.93
N GLN A 226 16.41 15.57 -18.48
CA GLN A 226 15.11 15.02 -18.02
C GLN A 226 15.13 14.30 -16.65
N ALA A 227 14.68 15.01 -15.61
CA ALA A 227 14.30 14.42 -14.33
C ALA A 227 12.85 13.89 -14.36
N GLY A 228 12.64 12.68 -13.82
CA GLY A 228 11.30 12.22 -13.48
C GLY A 228 10.86 12.79 -12.13
N LYS A 229 9.57 13.15 -12.02
CA LYS A 229 8.94 13.31 -10.70
C LYS A 229 8.45 11.95 -10.25
N VAL A 230 8.94 11.49 -9.10
CA VAL A 230 8.53 10.22 -8.50
C VAL A 230 7.65 10.54 -7.31
N PHE A 231 6.37 10.22 -7.42
CA PHE A 231 5.41 10.42 -6.35
C PHE A 231 5.29 9.14 -5.53
N ILE A 232 5.48 9.24 -4.22
CA ILE A 232 5.34 8.16 -3.25
C ILE A 232 4.15 8.53 -2.38
N HIS A 233 3.04 7.81 -2.55
CA HIS A 233 1.83 8.02 -1.78
C HIS A 233 1.74 6.94 -0.71
N PHE A 234 1.54 7.35 0.53
CA PHE A 234 1.12 6.47 1.62
C PHE A 234 -0.41 6.45 1.63
N ASP A 235 -1.02 5.27 1.49
CA ASP A 235 -2.44 5.15 1.18
C ASP A 235 -3.35 5.47 2.38
N LYS A 236 -2.97 5.06 3.60
CA LYS A 236 -3.81 5.20 4.81
C LYS A 236 -3.35 6.32 5.75
N MET A 237 -2.07 6.71 5.71
CA MET A 237 -1.47 7.75 6.56
C MET A 237 -1.64 7.46 8.06
N GLN A 238 -1.47 6.21 8.46
CA GLN A 238 -1.86 5.75 9.79
C GLN A 238 -0.72 5.76 10.84
N GLY A 239 0.33 6.56 10.66
CA GLY A 239 1.39 6.67 11.66
C GLY A 239 2.57 7.55 11.28
N ILE A 240 3.48 7.74 12.24
CA ILE A 240 4.77 8.41 12.04
C ILE A 240 5.75 7.37 11.51
N TYR A 241 6.30 7.58 10.32
CA TYR A 241 7.28 6.66 9.74
C TYR A 241 8.66 6.96 10.29
N GLU A 242 9.13 6.13 11.22
CA GLU A 242 10.49 6.19 11.74
C GLU A 242 11.28 4.92 11.40
N GLY A 243 12.52 5.12 10.94
CA GLY A 243 13.50 4.07 10.71
C GLY A 243 13.55 3.52 9.27
N ASN A 244 14.57 2.69 9.02
CA ASN A 244 14.90 2.17 7.69
C ASN A 244 13.95 1.06 7.22
N SER A 245 13.03 0.59 8.07
CA SER A 245 12.27 -0.65 7.88
C SER A 245 11.30 -0.70 6.68
N LEU A 246 11.23 0.36 5.87
CA LEU A 246 10.43 0.56 4.66
C LEU A 246 11.15 0.14 3.37
N GLY A 247 12.46 -0.12 3.42
CA GLY A 247 13.30 -0.27 2.23
C GLY A 247 12.81 -1.30 1.22
N ILE A 248 12.49 -2.51 1.69
CA ILE A 248 11.95 -3.58 0.81
C ILE A 248 10.67 -3.13 0.12
N ALA A 249 9.75 -2.53 0.86
CA ALA A 249 8.48 -2.07 0.32
C ALA A 249 8.71 -0.98 -0.75
N LEU A 250 9.52 0.03 -0.46
CA LEU A 250 9.83 1.05 -1.46
C LEU A 250 10.44 0.45 -2.74
N THR A 251 11.44 -0.41 -2.61
CA THR A 251 12.13 -1.01 -3.76
C THR A 251 11.20 -1.82 -4.64
N LEU A 252 10.35 -2.67 -4.05
CA LEU A 252 9.38 -3.45 -4.83
C LEU A 252 8.35 -2.55 -5.54
N GLY A 253 7.90 -1.48 -4.88
CA GLY A 253 7.03 -0.47 -5.50
C GLY A 253 7.73 0.23 -6.67
N PHE A 254 9.00 0.60 -6.51
CA PHE A 254 9.79 1.22 -7.57
C PHE A 254 10.02 0.27 -8.75
N ILE A 255 10.33 -1.00 -8.50
CA ILE A 255 10.52 -2.01 -9.56
C ILE A 255 9.23 -2.15 -10.38
N ASP A 256 8.08 -2.32 -9.73
CA ASP A 256 6.80 -2.47 -10.43
C ASP A 256 6.50 -1.23 -11.29
N GLU A 257 6.64 -0.03 -10.73
CA GLU A 257 6.36 1.21 -11.45
C GLU A 257 7.39 1.50 -12.57
N LEU A 258 8.67 1.25 -12.35
CA LEU A 258 9.71 1.40 -13.39
C LEU A 258 9.44 0.47 -14.59
N LEU A 259 9.16 -0.80 -14.34
CA LEU A 259 8.86 -1.76 -15.41
C LEU A 259 7.60 -1.37 -16.18
N LYS A 260 6.57 -0.87 -15.49
CA LYS A 260 5.35 -0.32 -16.12
C LYS A 260 5.66 0.93 -16.94
N HIS A 261 6.39 1.89 -16.37
CA HIS A 261 6.72 3.17 -16.99
C HIS A 261 7.50 2.99 -18.31
N TYR A 262 8.44 2.04 -18.33
CA TYR A 262 9.23 1.69 -19.52
C TYR A 262 8.57 0.65 -20.42
N ASN A 263 7.36 0.17 -20.09
CA ASN A 263 6.66 -0.87 -20.83
C ASN A 263 7.55 -2.09 -21.09
N ALA A 264 8.24 -2.55 -20.04
CA ALA A 264 9.23 -3.61 -20.09
C ALA A 264 8.62 -4.96 -20.55
N PRO A 265 9.42 -5.89 -21.12
CA PRO A 265 8.95 -7.24 -21.45
C PRO A 265 8.57 -8.08 -20.22
N THR A 266 8.97 -7.66 -19.03
CA THR A 266 8.80 -8.38 -17.76
C THR A 266 7.98 -7.52 -16.81
N ILE A 267 7.08 -8.16 -16.07
CA ILE A 267 6.36 -7.57 -14.96
C ILE A 267 6.71 -8.30 -13.66
N VAL A 268 6.75 -7.54 -12.58
CA VAL A 268 6.99 -8.03 -11.22
C VAL A 268 5.74 -7.70 -10.43
N LYS A 269 5.11 -8.71 -9.84
CA LYS A 269 3.93 -8.53 -9.00
C LYS A 269 4.14 -9.18 -7.64
N ILE A 270 3.87 -8.43 -6.60
CA ILE A 270 3.81 -8.95 -5.24
C ILE A 270 2.58 -9.85 -5.12
N LYS A 271 2.74 -11.01 -4.48
CA LYS A 271 1.60 -11.89 -4.17
C LYS A 271 0.74 -11.29 -3.06
N ASN A 272 -0.53 -11.68 -3.02
CA ASN A 272 -1.48 -11.12 -2.06
C ASN A 272 -1.13 -11.51 -0.62
N ARG A 273 -1.55 -10.69 0.34
CA ARG A 273 -1.45 -10.97 1.79
C ARG A 273 -0.01 -11.20 2.26
N ILE A 274 0.92 -10.44 1.68
CA ILE A 274 2.32 -10.42 2.10
C ILE A 274 2.63 -9.04 2.65
N ALA A 275 3.20 -9.01 3.85
CA ALA A 275 3.77 -7.80 4.43
C ALA A 275 5.31 -7.92 4.43
N PHE A 276 5.97 -6.79 4.24
CA PHE A 276 7.43 -6.69 4.22
C PHE A 276 7.91 -5.75 5.31
N THR A 277 9.05 -6.08 5.92
CA THR A 277 9.81 -5.13 6.71
C THR A 277 11.31 -5.38 6.56
N GLY A 278 12.08 -4.30 6.61
CA GLY A 278 13.53 -4.34 6.53
C GLY A 278 14.05 -3.12 5.79
N GLY A 279 15.18 -2.60 6.26
CA GLY A 279 15.97 -1.63 5.52
C GLY A 279 16.54 -2.24 4.27
N LEU A 280 16.93 -1.38 3.33
CA LEU A 280 17.56 -1.83 2.10
C LEU A 280 18.60 -0.82 1.69
N ASP A 281 19.84 -1.27 1.53
CA ASP A 281 20.93 -0.42 1.06
C ASP A 281 20.97 -0.32 -0.47
N ASN A 282 21.84 0.54 -0.99
CA ASN A 282 22.01 0.75 -2.42
C ASN A 282 22.53 -0.48 -3.19
N GLU A 283 23.12 -1.46 -2.51
CA GLU A 283 23.58 -2.74 -3.07
C GLU A 283 22.47 -3.80 -3.10
N GLY A 284 21.34 -3.53 -2.45
CA GLY A 284 20.22 -4.45 -2.35
C GLY A 284 20.37 -5.47 -1.21
N LYS A 285 21.24 -5.22 -0.23
CA LYS A 285 21.26 -5.97 1.03
C LYS A 285 20.11 -5.49 1.91
N VAL A 286 19.46 -6.44 2.57
CA VAL A 286 18.40 -6.13 3.53
C VAL A 286 19.05 -5.89 4.89
N GLU A 287 18.65 -4.81 5.57
CA GLU A 287 19.11 -4.48 6.93
C GLU A 287 18.17 -5.08 7.98
N ASP A 288 18.74 -5.54 9.09
CA ASP A 288 17.98 -5.95 10.27
C ASP A 288 17.34 -4.76 10.99
N VAL A 289 16.35 -5.08 11.81
CA VAL A 289 15.76 -4.16 12.78
C VAL A 289 16.03 -4.68 14.20
N SER A 290 15.76 -3.86 15.23
CA SER A 290 15.92 -4.32 16.60
C SER A 290 14.94 -5.46 16.93
N LYS A 291 15.33 -6.32 17.88
CA LYS A 291 14.47 -7.38 18.43
C LYS A 291 13.09 -6.85 18.85
N GLU A 292 13.06 -5.76 19.61
CA GLU A 292 11.82 -5.16 20.10
C GLU A 292 10.90 -4.74 18.94
N ILE A 293 11.46 -4.08 17.92
CA ILE A 293 10.71 -3.63 16.74
C ILE A 293 10.14 -4.82 15.97
N ILE A 294 10.90 -5.91 15.78
CA ILE A 294 10.40 -7.05 15.03
C ILE A 294 9.36 -7.86 15.82
N GLU A 295 9.50 -7.98 17.13
CA GLU A 295 8.49 -8.63 17.99
C GLU A 295 7.17 -7.84 17.92
N ASN A 296 7.23 -6.52 18.03
CA ASN A 296 6.07 -5.62 17.90
C ASN A 296 5.44 -5.71 16.50
N LYS A 297 6.22 -5.61 15.43
CA LYS A 297 5.70 -5.81 14.07
C LYS A 297 5.14 -7.21 13.83
N THR A 298 5.69 -8.24 14.46
CA THR A 298 5.13 -9.59 14.37
C THR A 298 3.78 -9.66 15.06
N TYR A 299 3.63 -9.03 16.22
CA TYR A 299 2.36 -8.89 16.92
C TYR A 299 1.32 -8.20 16.03
N ASN A 300 1.64 -7.07 15.40
CA ASN A 300 0.78 -6.41 14.41
C ASN A 300 0.26 -7.41 13.36
N ILE A 301 1.21 -8.04 12.66
CA ILE A 301 0.91 -8.88 11.52
C ILE A 301 0.11 -10.12 11.93
N PHE A 302 0.31 -10.62 13.14
CA PHE A 302 -0.44 -11.75 13.68
C PHE A 302 -1.95 -11.47 13.68
N PHE A 303 -2.36 -10.28 14.13
CA PHE A 303 -3.76 -9.85 14.20
C PHE A 303 -4.25 -9.17 12.92
N SER A 304 -3.77 -9.61 11.76
CA SER A 304 -4.07 -9.00 10.46
C SER A 304 -4.40 -10.06 9.40
N PRO A 305 -4.98 -9.69 8.25
CA PRO A 305 -5.27 -10.62 7.15
C PRO A 305 -4.02 -11.10 6.39
N ILE A 306 -2.82 -10.72 6.82
CA ILE A 306 -1.56 -11.12 6.20
C ILE A 306 -1.26 -12.59 6.48
N GLU A 307 -0.81 -13.31 5.46
CA GLU A 307 -0.49 -14.73 5.54
C GLU A 307 1.01 -14.99 5.50
N THR A 308 1.79 -14.06 4.94
CA THR A 308 3.24 -14.14 4.90
C THR A 308 3.88 -12.84 5.39
N PHE A 309 4.76 -12.93 6.37
CA PHE A 309 5.57 -11.82 6.84
C PHE A 309 7.02 -12.02 6.42
N VAL A 310 7.54 -11.08 5.63
CA VAL A 310 8.91 -11.11 5.15
C VAL A 310 9.75 -10.17 5.99
N VAL A 311 10.82 -10.71 6.57
CA VAL A 311 11.70 -10.05 7.53
C VAL A 311 13.16 -10.26 7.14
N HIS A 312 14.09 -9.51 7.72
CA HIS A 312 15.51 -9.82 7.55
C HIS A 312 15.84 -11.19 8.17
N ARG A 313 16.80 -11.93 7.60
CA ARG A 313 17.16 -13.28 8.06
C ARG A 313 17.60 -13.34 9.52
N ASN A 314 18.29 -12.31 10.03
CA ASN A 314 18.68 -12.26 11.45
C ASN A 314 17.47 -12.08 12.39
N ASP A 315 16.42 -11.43 11.91
CA ASP A 315 15.23 -11.10 12.70
C ASP A 315 14.21 -12.24 12.74
N GLU A 316 14.37 -13.23 11.84
CA GLU A 316 13.47 -14.37 11.70
C GLU A 316 13.29 -15.13 13.00
N THR A 317 14.37 -15.34 13.77
CA THR A 317 14.30 -16.06 15.05
C THR A 317 13.45 -15.30 16.08
N PHE A 318 13.59 -13.98 16.16
CA PHE A 318 12.80 -13.16 17.08
C PHE A 318 11.33 -13.10 16.67
N ALA A 319 11.08 -12.94 15.36
CA ALA A 319 9.73 -12.97 14.81
C ALA A 319 9.06 -14.34 15.06
N LEU A 320 9.77 -15.45 14.83
CA LEU A 320 9.26 -16.79 15.13
C LEU A 320 9.00 -16.98 16.63
N GLY A 321 9.89 -16.49 17.50
CA GLY A 321 9.69 -16.53 18.94
C GLY A 321 8.38 -15.86 19.37
N LYS A 322 8.12 -14.65 18.87
CA LYS A 322 6.87 -13.93 19.15
C LYS A 322 5.65 -14.61 18.54
N PHE A 323 5.79 -15.15 17.33
CA PHE A 323 4.71 -15.93 16.69
C PHE A 323 4.31 -17.15 17.52
N GLU A 324 5.28 -17.93 18.00
CA GLU A 324 5.02 -19.11 18.84
C GLU A 324 4.42 -18.74 20.21
N GLU A 325 4.79 -17.58 20.78
CA GLU A 325 4.13 -17.03 21.96
C GLU A 325 2.63 -16.80 21.71
N LEU A 326 2.28 -16.12 20.61
CA LEU A 326 0.90 -15.78 20.25
C LEU A 326 0.09 -17.02 19.82
N LYS A 327 0.73 -18.03 19.24
CA LYS A 327 0.09 -19.32 18.92
C LYS A 327 -0.42 -20.06 20.15
N LYS A 328 0.10 -19.80 21.35
CA LYS A 328 -0.42 -20.40 22.58
C LYS A 328 -1.88 -20.01 22.82
N GLU A 329 -2.24 -18.78 22.47
CA GLU A 329 -3.61 -18.27 22.58
C GLU A 329 -4.43 -18.53 21.31
N PHE A 330 -3.82 -18.40 20.13
CA PHE A 330 -4.49 -18.61 18.84
C PHE A 330 -3.81 -19.73 18.01
N PRO A 331 -4.02 -21.01 18.37
CA PRO A 331 -3.29 -22.15 17.79
C PRO A 331 -3.57 -22.39 16.30
N GLU A 332 -4.73 -21.97 15.81
CA GLU A 332 -5.14 -22.15 14.41
C GLU A 332 -4.63 -21.04 13.48
N ARG A 333 -4.04 -19.96 14.03
CA ARG A 333 -3.52 -18.84 13.24
C ARG A 333 -2.36 -19.30 12.35
N LYS A 334 -2.51 -19.08 11.04
CA LYS A 334 -1.51 -19.41 10.02
C LYS A 334 -0.81 -18.18 9.48
N LEU A 335 0.33 -17.83 10.08
CA LEU A 335 1.25 -16.83 9.55
C LEU A 335 2.55 -17.54 9.16
N LYS A 336 3.02 -17.31 7.94
CA LYS A 336 4.33 -17.78 7.49
C LYS A 336 5.36 -16.67 7.64
N ILE A 337 6.38 -16.89 8.45
CA ILE A 337 7.52 -15.97 8.56
C ILE A 337 8.61 -16.41 7.59
N VAL A 338 9.18 -15.46 6.87
CA VAL A 338 10.16 -15.72 5.82
C VAL A 338 11.32 -14.73 5.95
N GLY A 339 12.49 -15.23 6.38
CA GLY A 339 13.71 -14.43 6.38
C GLY A 339 14.33 -14.30 4.99
N VAL A 340 14.78 -13.09 4.66
CA VAL A 340 15.53 -12.75 3.45
C VAL A 340 16.80 -11.98 3.79
N THR A 341 17.86 -12.13 2.99
CA THR A 341 19.14 -11.41 3.19
C THR A 341 19.37 -10.31 2.15
N THR A 342 18.85 -10.49 0.95
CA THR A 342 19.04 -9.54 -0.16
C THR A 342 17.76 -9.41 -0.99
N LEU A 343 17.69 -8.34 -1.77
CA LEU A 343 16.65 -8.13 -2.78
C LEU A 343 16.61 -9.26 -3.80
N GLU A 344 17.78 -9.79 -4.19
CA GLU A 344 17.87 -10.91 -5.14
C GLU A 344 17.28 -12.20 -4.56
N ASP A 345 17.59 -12.53 -3.30
CA ASP A 345 16.96 -13.64 -2.59
C ASP A 345 15.43 -13.49 -2.57
N LEU A 346 14.94 -12.30 -2.21
CA LEU A 346 13.50 -12.00 -2.20
C LEU A 346 12.86 -12.19 -3.59
N LEU A 347 13.47 -11.64 -4.65
CA LEU A 347 12.91 -11.67 -6.01
C LEU A 347 12.98 -13.07 -6.65
N ASN A 348 13.90 -13.93 -6.20
CA ASN A 348 13.99 -15.32 -6.64
C ASN A 348 12.91 -16.23 -6.01
N ARG A 349 12.28 -15.79 -4.91
CA ARG A 349 11.23 -16.54 -4.22
C ARG A 349 9.87 -16.38 -4.91
N ARG A 350 9.53 -17.33 -5.77
CA ARG A 350 8.23 -17.37 -6.50
C ARG A 350 7.00 -17.43 -5.61
N ASN A 351 7.15 -17.78 -4.32
CA ASN A 351 6.06 -17.74 -3.35
C ASN A 351 5.83 -16.34 -2.76
N LEU A 352 6.74 -15.38 -2.97
CA LEU A 352 6.60 -13.97 -2.56
C LEU A 352 6.27 -13.07 -3.74
N VAL A 353 6.94 -13.29 -4.87
CA VAL A 353 6.86 -12.42 -6.05
C VAL A 353 6.60 -13.25 -7.31
N ASP A 354 5.68 -12.79 -8.15
CA ASP A 354 5.41 -13.33 -9.49
C ASP A 354 6.16 -12.48 -10.53
N ILE A 355 7.21 -13.06 -11.12
CA ILE A 355 7.98 -12.45 -12.21
C ILE A 355 7.61 -13.19 -13.50
N ARG A 356 6.98 -12.49 -14.44
CA ARG A 356 6.51 -13.10 -15.69
C ARG A 356 6.69 -12.18 -16.89
N LYS A 357 6.80 -12.80 -18.06
CA LYS A 357 6.82 -12.08 -19.34
C LYS A 357 5.43 -11.50 -19.62
N GLN A 358 5.40 -10.24 -20.05
CA GLN A 358 4.20 -9.58 -20.52
C GLN A 358 3.87 -10.05 -21.95
N ASN A 359 2.58 -10.24 -22.24
CA ASN A 359 2.12 -10.56 -23.59
C ASN A 359 2.53 -9.42 -24.57
N PRO A 360 3.23 -9.72 -25.68
CA PRO A 360 3.66 -8.72 -26.67
C PRO A 360 2.52 -7.85 -27.19
N ILE A 361 1.31 -8.40 -27.38
CA ILE A 361 0.14 -7.67 -27.88
C ILE A 361 -0.28 -6.56 -26.91
N VAL A 362 -0.35 -6.88 -25.61
CA VAL A 362 -0.67 -5.89 -24.55
C VAL A 362 0.39 -4.79 -24.52
N ARG A 363 1.66 -5.15 -24.75
CA ARG A 363 2.77 -4.20 -24.78
C ARG A 363 2.69 -3.26 -25.99
N ILE A 364 2.38 -3.79 -27.18
CA ILE A 364 2.17 -2.99 -28.40
C ILE A 364 1.00 -2.04 -28.18
N GLY A 365 -0.14 -2.54 -27.67
CA GLY A 365 -1.32 -1.69 -27.38
C GLY A 365 -0.99 -0.53 -26.44
N LYS A 366 -0.22 -0.76 -25.37
CA LYS A 366 0.25 0.32 -24.48
C LYS A 366 1.15 1.32 -25.21
N SER A 367 2.06 0.85 -26.06
CA SER A 367 2.94 1.72 -26.85
C SER A 367 2.14 2.58 -27.85
N VAL A 368 1.12 2.01 -28.50
CA VAL A 368 0.24 2.73 -29.42
C VAL A 368 -0.55 3.80 -28.67
N LYS A 369 -1.14 3.48 -27.51
CA LYS A 369 -1.88 4.48 -26.71
C LYS A 369 -1.00 5.65 -26.28
N ARG A 370 0.27 5.39 -25.95
CA ARG A 370 1.24 6.42 -25.51
C ARG A 370 1.72 7.30 -26.67
N ASN A 371 1.88 6.73 -27.86
CA ASN A 371 2.43 7.40 -29.03
C ASN A 371 1.43 7.35 -30.20
N SER A 372 0.17 7.68 -29.94
CA SER A 372 -0.93 7.53 -30.91
C SER A 372 -0.66 8.26 -32.22
N VAL A 373 -0.15 9.49 -32.14
CA VAL A 373 0.20 10.32 -33.30
C VAL A 373 1.26 9.65 -34.18
N ALA A 374 2.34 9.14 -33.58
CA ALA A 374 3.39 8.46 -34.34
C ALA A 374 2.86 7.20 -35.05
N PHE A 375 1.96 6.47 -34.40
CA PHE A 375 1.34 5.28 -34.99
C PHE A 375 0.41 5.64 -36.16
N VAL A 376 -0.37 6.72 -36.03
CA VAL A 376 -1.18 7.25 -37.14
C VAL A 376 -0.30 7.62 -38.34
N VAL A 377 0.83 8.30 -38.11
CA VAL A 377 1.79 8.64 -39.18
C VAL A 377 2.34 7.37 -39.84
N ILE A 378 2.70 6.33 -39.08
CA ILE A 378 3.17 5.06 -39.63
C ILE A 378 2.09 4.40 -40.50
N ILE A 379 0.82 4.40 -40.07
CA ILE A 379 -0.29 3.86 -40.86
C ILE A 379 -0.43 4.63 -42.18
N ILE A 380 -0.38 5.96 -42.14
CA ILE A 380 -0.46 6.81 -43.34
C ILE A 380 0.69 6.51 -44.29
N LEU A 381 1.93 6.48 -43.80
CA LEU A 381 3.11 6.18 -44.61
C LEU A 381 3.04 4.77 -45.21
N THR A 382 2.60 3.79 -44.43
CA THR A 382 2.41 2.41 -44.91
C THR A 382 1.33 2.35 -45.98
N GLY A 383 0.24 3.11 -45.83
CA GLY A 383 -0.81 3.23 -46.83
C GLY A 383 -0.32 3.86 -48.13
N ILE A 384 0.48 4.93 -48.05
CA ILE A 384 1.11 5.57 -49.22
C ILE A 384 2.04 4.59 -49.93
N ILE A 385 2.93 3.92 -49.19
CA ILE A 385 3.85 2.92 -49.75
C ILE A 385 3.06 1.79 -50.42
N SER A 386 2.04 1.24 -49.75
CA SER A 386 1.19 0.18 -50.30
C SER A 386 0.47 0.62 -51.57
N PHE A 387 -0.02 1.86 -51.61
CA PHE A 387 -0.61 2.45 -52.82
C PHE A 387 0.39 2.52 -53.97
N PHE A 388 1.64 2.90 -53.71
CA PHE A 388 2.69 2.92 -54.72
C PHE A 388 3.07 1.53 -55.23
N PHE A 389 3.07 0.50 -54.37
CA PHE A 389 3.33 -0.87 -54.80
C PHE A 389 2.16 -1.50 -55.56
N TYR A 390 0.92 -1.16 -55.21
CA TYR A 390 -0.27 -1.71 -55.88
C TYR A 390 -0.54 -1.04 -57.24
N ARG A 391 -0.24 0.25 -57.36
CA ARG A 391 -0.41 0.97 -58.62
C ARG A 391 0.83 0.74 -59.48
N ASP A 392 0.72 -0.13 -60.47
CA ASP A 392 1.75 -0.26 -61.51
C ASP A 392 1.92 1.07 -62.25
N PHE A 393 3.02 1.77 -61.96
CA PHE A 393 3.46 2.97 -62.65
C PHE A 393 4.30 2.66 -63.89
N ASP A 394 4.51 1.38 -64.23
CA ASP A 394 5.20 1.03 -65.47
C ASP A 394 4.32 1.39 -66.67
N THR A 395 4.58 2.56 -67.25
CA THR A 395 3.95 3.04 -68.48
C THR A 395 4.73 2.65 -69.73
N ASN A 396 5.75 1.80 -69.61
CA ASN A 396 6.53 1.41 -70.78
C ASN A 396 5.77 0.34 -71.58
N PRO A 397 5.58 0.53 -72.89
CA PRO A 397 4.97 -0.48 -73.74
C PRO A 397 5.86 -1.72 -73.76
N TYR A 398 5.28 -2.89 -73.47
CA TYR A 398 5.98 -4.18 -73.46
C TYR A 398 5.45 -5.12 -74.54
N SER A 399 4.13 -5.13 -74.75
CA SER A 399 3.48 -5.95 -75.76
C SER A 399 2.28 -5.20 -76.34
N PHE A 400 1.80 -5.64 -77.51
CA PHE A 400 0.55 -5.15 -78.06
C PHE A 400 -0.32 -6.32 -78.54
N SER A 401 -1.63 -6.13 -78.50
CA SER A 401 -2.60 -7.07 -79.08
C SER A 401 -3.58 -6.30 -79.96
N VAL A 402 -3.88 -6.86 -81.13
CA VAL A 402 -4.83 -6.29 -82.09
C VAL A 402 -6.13 -7.06 -82.00
N ASP A 403 -7.23 -6.37 -81.75
CA ASP A 403 -8.57 -6.94 -81.78
C ASP A 403 -9.51 -6.00 -82.57
N ASN A 404 -10.08 -6.53 -83.65
CA ASN A 404 -10.79 -5.78 -84.69
C ASN A 404 -9.95 -4.61 -85.24
N ASN A 405 -10.43 -3.37 -85.08
CA ASN A 405 -9.78 -2.11 -85.52
C ASN A 405 -9.12 -1.35 -84.35
N LYS A 406 -8.75 -2.01 -83.24
CA LYS A 406 -8.09 -1.38 -82.09
C LYS A 406 -6.77 -2.07 -81.76
N VAL A 407 -5.76 -1.26 -81.49
CA VAL A 407 -4.46 -1.72 -80.97
C VAL A 407 -4.44 -1.44 -79.46
N TYR A 408 -4.30 -2.50 -78.67
CA TYR A 408 -4.14 -2.40 -77.23
C TYR A 408 -2.67 -2.57 -76.88
N ILE A 409 -2.05 -1.49 -76.40
CA ILE A 409 -0.67 -1.50 -75.92
C ILE A 409 -0.71 -1.88 -74.44
N LYS A 410 0.08 -2.87 -74.03
CA LYS A 410 0.14 -3.35 -72.64
C LYS A 410 1.56 -3.18 -72.08
N ASN A 411 1.65 -2.83 -70.80
CA ASN A 411 2.90 -2.87 -70.06
C ASN A 411 3.28 -4.30 -69.63
N LYS A 412 4.40 -4.47 -68.91
CA LYS A 412 4.88 -5.78 -68.44
C LYS A 412 3.92 -6.51 -67.49
N SER A 413 3.04 -5.79 -66.79
CA SER A 413 2.05 -6.38 -65.90
C SER A 413 0.70 -6.65 -66.58
N GLY A 414 0.59 -6.41 -67.89
CA GLY A 414 -0.63 -6.67 -68.67
C GLY A 414 -1.68 -5.57 -68.61
N ARG A 415 -1.37 -4.43 -67.96
CA ARG A 415 -2.21 -3.23 -67.94
C ARG A 415 -2.18 -2.57 -69.32
N ILE A 416 -3.35 -2.27 -69.87
CA ILE A 416 -3.50 -1.51 -71.11
C ILE A 416 -3.13 -0.04 -70.84
N LEU A 417 -2.23 0.51 -71.66
CA LEU A 417 -1.67 1.87 -71.56
C LEU A 417 -2.50 2.90 -72.32
#